data_AF-A0A0F8ZKF6-F1
#
_entry.id   AF-A0A0F8ZKF6-F1
#
_cell.length_a   1.000
_cell.length_b   1.000
_cell.length_c   1.000
_cell.angle_alpha   90.00
_cell.angle_beta   90.00
_cell.angle_gamma   90.00
#
_symmetry.space_group_name_H-M   'P 1'
#
loop_
_entity.id
_entity.type
_entity.pdbx_description
1 polymer ?
#
loop_
_entity_poly.entity_id
_entity_poly.type
_entity_poly.pdbx_seq_one_letter_code
_entity_poly.pdbx_strand_id
1 'polypeptide(L)'
;PEQCPDGKGPIGTDSEHFWLAFYAEMPALKGSFDKDSIPDAATIMDVIEYCYVHVALPTQFSYHQYFGHHHLSFDRVRGRAAFKDNVNRLFSRNGLAYELQENGQAIRLAPVVLRETIISAAFDTGDGELDKMLETARAKFLSPDPDMRRESLEKLWDAWERLKTIKPGADKKESAGLLLDSVADEPEFRGMLEIEAKALTEIGNKFQIRHSETSQVRLDLTSHVDYLFHRLFAFVNLVLDISKQQARE
;
A
#
# COMPACT_ATOMS: atom_id res chain seq x y z
N PRO A 1 23.07 22.42 -3.96
CA PRO A 1 23.28 23.18 -2.69
C PRO A 1 23.77 24.58 -3.03
N GLU A 2 23.41 25.57 -2.22
CA GLU A 2 23.87 26.95 -2.39
C GLU A 2 25.37 26.99 -2.13
N GLN A 3 26.13 27.59 -3.05
CA GLN A 3 27.58 27.69 -2.95
C GLN A 3 27.98 29.04 -2.34
N CYS A 4 29.06 29.03 -1.56
CA CYS A 4 29.73 30.26 -1.17
C CYS A 4 30.06 31.10 -2.41
N PRO A 5 29.95 32.45 -2.37
CA PRO A 5 30.25 33.30 -3.52
C PRO A 5 31.64 33.13 -4.14
N ASP A 6 32.62 32.64 -3.36
CA ASP A 6 33.98 32.34 -3.84
C ASP A 6 34.19 30.86 -4.23
N GLY A 7 33.13 30.05 -4.23
CA GLY A 7 33.13 28.65 -4.64
C GLY A 7 33.79 27.67 -3.66
N LYS A 8 34.19 28.11 -2.46
CA LYS A 8 34.96 27.26 -1.51
C LYS A 8 34.15 26.26 -0.70
N GLY A 9 32.86 26.12 -0.97
CA GLY A 9 32.03 25.10 -0.35
C GLY A 9 30.57 25.51 -0.28
N PRO A 10 29.69 24.56 0.05
CA PRO A 10 28.28 24.84 0.16
C PRO A 10 27.98 25.53 1.50
N ILE A 11 27.01 26.42 1.49
CA ILE A 11 26.60 27.26 2.63
C ILE A 11 25.11 27.10 2.98
N GLY A 12 24.37 26.38 2.14
CA GLY A 12 22.93 26.23 2.32
C GLY A 12 22.25 25.42 1.22
N THR A 13 20.95 25.61 1.12
CA THR A 13 20.09 24.99 0.11
C THR A 13 19.90 25.95 -1.05
N ASP A 14 20.20 25.47 -2.25
CA ASP A 14 19.85 26.20 -3.47
C ASP A 14 18.35 26.08 -3.69
N SER A 15 17.62 27.12 -3.28
CA SER A 15 16.15 27.08 -3.26
C SER A 15 15.57 27.07 -4.67
N GLU A 16 16.20 27.77 -5.62
CA GLU A 16 15.74 27.81 -7.00
C GLU A 16 15.87 26.43 -7.65
N HIS A 17 17.05 25.81 -7.57
CA HIS A 17 17.26 24.46 -8.10
C HIS A 17 16.39 23.42 -7.40
N PHE A 18 16.18 23.56 -6.09
CA PHE A 18 15.27 22.68 -5.35
C PHE A 18 13.86 22.75 -5.92
N TRP A 19 13.28 23.95 -6.02
CA TRP A 19 11.91 24.10 -6.51
C TRP A 19 11.76 23.71 -7.98
N LEU A 20 12.76 23.99 -8.82
CA LEU A 20 12.78 23.53 -10.22
C LEU A 20 12.76 22.00 -10.31
N ALA A 21 13.62 21.31 -9.56
CA ALA A 21 13.65 19.85 -9.54
C ALA A 21 12.37 19.26 -8.95
N PHE A 22 11.88 19.84 -7.86
CA PHE A 22 10.66 19.42 -7.18
C PHE A 22 9.45 19.48 -8.12
N TYR A 23 9.21 20.61 -8.79
CA TYR A 23 8.06 20.72 -9.69
C TYR A 23 8.20 19.89 -10.98
N ALA A 24 9.43 19.58 -11.40
CA ALA A 24 9.66 18.67 -12.50
C ALA A 24 9.27 17.22 -12.17
N GLU A 25 9.49 16.79 -10.92
CA GLU A 25 9.14 15.44 -10.45
C GLU A 25 7.71 15.33 -9.89
N MET A 26 7.07 16.46 -9.57
CA MET A 26 5.73 16.51 -8.97
C MET A 26 4.70 17.20 -9.89
N PRO A 27 4.44 16.68 -11.11
CA PRO A 27 3.52 17.32 -12.06
C PRO A 27 2.07 17.41 -11.53
N ALA A 28 1.68 16.51 -10.62
CA ALA A 28 0.34 16.50 -10.02
C ALA A 28 0.03 17.74 -9.17
N LEU A 29 1.05 18.41 -8.60
CA LEU A 29 0.89 19.61 -7.77
C LEU A 29 0.55 20.88 -8.55
N LYS A 30 0.69 20.87 -9.88
CA LYS A 30 0.44 22.05 -10.75
C LYS A 30 1.14 23.35 -10.27
N GLY A 31 2.27 23.22 -9.57
CA GLY A 31 3.13 24.36 -9.21
C GLY A 31 2.76 25.14 -7.95
N SER A 32 1.81 24.69 -7.11
CA SER A 32 1.50 25.43 -5.86
C SER A 32 0.98 24.53 -4.74
N PHE A 33 1.42 24.84 -3.51
CA PHE A 33 0.77 24.41 -2.28
C PHE A 33 -0.23 25.48 -1.85
N ASP A 34 -1.33 25.60 -2.59
CA ASP A 34 -2.39 26.52 -2.21
C ASP A 34 -3.23 25.89 -1.09
N LYS A 35 -3.47 26.66 -0.02
CA LYS A 35 -4.35 26.24 1.09
C LYS A 35 -5.77 25.92 0.61
N ASP A 36 -6.20 26.53 -0.49
CA ASP A 36 -7.52 26.38 -1.08
C ASP A 36 -7.55 25.22 -2.12
N SER A 37 -6.40 24.61 -2.41
CA SER A 37 -6.24 23.46 -3.30
C SER A 37 -5.35 22.40 -2.67
N ILE A 38 -5.90 21.70 -1.67
CA ILE A 38 -5.22 20.60 -0.98
C ILE A 38 -5.09 19.41 -1.96
N PRO A 39 -3.87 18.92 -2.24
CA PRO A 39 -3.68 17.74 -3.09
C PRO A 39 -4.30 16.48 -2.48
N ASP A 40 -4.56 15.47 -3.31
CA ASP A 40 -4.98 14.17 -2.81
C ASP A 40 -3.89 13.48 -1.97
N ALA A 41 -4.29 12.45 -1.23
CA ALA A 41 -3.39 11.75 -0.32
C ALA A 41 -2.19 11.13 -1.04
N ALA A 42 -2.37 10.62 -2.27
CA ALA A 42 -1.29 10.02 -3.05
C ALA A 42 -0.23 11.07 -3.41
N THR A 43 -0.67 12.22 -3.92
CA THR A 43 0.21 13.36 -4.23
C THR A 43 0.95 13.86 -2.99
N ILE A 44 0.28 13.93 -1.83
CA ILE A 44 0.95 14.31 -0.57
C ILE A 44 2.01 13.28 -0.17
N MET A 45 1.74 11.98 -0.36
CA MET A 45 2.74 10.94 -0.09
C MET A 45 3.94 11.08 -1.04
N ASP A 46 3.73 11.30 -2.34
CA ASP A 46 4.82 11.52 -3.31
C ASP A 46 5.73 12.69 -2.90
N VAL A 47 5.14 13.78 -2.39
CA VAL A 47 5.90 14.92 -1.85
C VAL A 47 6.77 14.51 -0.66
N ILE A 48 6.21 13.73 0.27
CA ILE A 48 6.93 13.25 1.45
C ILE A 48 8.08 12.32 1.02
N GLU A 49 7.84 11.42 0.07
CA GLU A 49 8.86 10.50 -0.46
C GLU A 49 9.98 11.26 -1.18
N TYR A 50 9.64 12.26 -2.01
CA TYR A 50 10.63 13.14 -2.64
C TYR A 50 11.48 13.86 -1.60
N CYS A 51 10.85 14.49 -0.60
CA CYS A 51 11.57 15.14 0.48
C CYS A 51 12.50 14.15 1.20
N TYR A 52 12.06 12.91 1.46
CA TYR A 52 12.91 11.88 2.06
C TYR A 52 14.13 11.53 1.17
N VAL A 53 13.94 11.42 -0.14
CA VAL A 53 15.04 11.12 -1.07
C VAL A 53 16.12 12.22 -1.02
N HIS A 54 15.71 13.48 -0.91
CA HIS A 54 16.60 14.64 -1.04
C HIS A 54 17.06 15.27 0.29
N VAL A 55 16.44 14.95 1.42
CA VAL A 55 16.80 15.52 2.73
C VAL A 55 18.17 15.05 3.22
N ALA A 56 18.88 15.96 3.86
CA ALA A 56 20.12 15.68 4.57
C ALA A 56 20.27 16.64 5.76
N LEU A 57 20.92 16.18 6.83
CA LEU A 57 21.19 17.01 8.01
C LEU A 57 22.39 17.91 7.75
N PRO A 58 22.24 19.25 7.74
CA PRO A 58 23.37 20.15 7.59
C PRO A 58 24.24 20.12 8.86
N THR A 59 25.56 19.98 8.68
CA THR A 59 26.57 20.03 9.73
C THR A 59 27.63 21.05 9.37
N GLN A 60 28.02 21.89 10.32
CA GLN A 60 29.09 22.88 10.09
C GLN A 60 30.45 22.18 10.12
N PHE A 61 31.29 22.41 9.11
CA PHE A 61 32.64 21.83 9.07
C PHE A 61 33.76 22.87 9.02
N SER A 62 33.47 24.09 8.55
CA SER A 62 34.46 25.17 8.50
C SER A 62 33.77 26.53 8.63
N TYR A 63 34.47 27.50 9.22
CA TYR A 63 34.01 28.89 9.30
C TYR A 63 34.78 29.76 8.32
N HIS A 64 34.07 30.49 7.46
CA HIS A 64 34.66 31.38 6.46
C HIS A 64 34.60 32.83 6.93
N GLN A 65 35.70 33.31 7.52
CA GLN A 65 35.76 34.62 8.18
C GLN A 65 35.39 35.80 7.26
N TYR A 66 35.83 35.79 6.00
CA TYR A 66 35.60 36.91 5.07
C TYR A 66 34.12 37.14 4.76
N PHE A 67 33.32 36.06 4.67
CA PHE A 67 31.87 36.15 4.43
C PHE A 67 31.03 35.96 5.70
N GLY A 68 31.65 35.65 6.84
CA GLY A 68 30.98 35.55 8.14
C GLY A 68 30.04 34.36 8.30
N HIS A 69 30.17 33.30 7.49
CA HIS A 69 29.31 32.11 7.54
C HIS A 69 30.07 30.81 7.77
N HIS A 70 29.34 29.72 8.02
CA HIS A 70 29.91 28.37 8.02
C HIS A 70 29.69 27.68 6.67
N HIS A 71 30.71 26.98 6.19
CA HIS A 71 30.52 25.96 5.17
C HIS A 71 29.91 24.71 5.80
N LEU A 72 29.02 24.08 5.06
CA LEU A 72 28.19 22.97 5.51
C LEU A 72 28.58 21.65 4.82
N SER A 73 28.45 20.56 5.55
CA SER A 73 28.36 19.21 4.99
C SER A 73 26.97 18.68 5.24
N PHE A 74 26.56 17.64 4.50
CA PHE A 74 25.18 17.17 4.50
C PHE A 74 25.15 15.66 4.80
N ASP A 75 24.73 15.30 6.01
CA ASP A 75 24.58 13.91 6.44
C ASP A 75 23.20 13.38 6.03
N ARG A 76 23.17 12.62 4.93
CA ARG A 76 21.92 12.02 4.41
C ARG A 76 21.34 10.97 5.35
N VAL A 77 22.18 10.20 6.05
CA VAL A 77 21.70 9.11 6.91
C VAL A 77 20.96 9.69 8.10
N ARG A 78 21.58 10.64 8.81
CA ARG A 78 20.94 11.31 9.95
C ARG A 78 19.77 12.19 9.52
N GLY A 79 19.87 12.85 8.37
CA GLY A 79 18.79 13.66 7.82
C GLY A 79 17.53 12.85 7.52
N ARG A 80 17.68 11.71 6.83
CA ARG A 80 16.57 10.80 6.51
C ARG A 80 15.93 10.19 7.74
N ALA A 81 16.75 9.72 8.69
CA ALA A 81 16.25 9.17 9.95
C ALA A 81 15.39 10.21 10.70
N ALA A 82 15.91 11.43 10.88
CA ALA A 82 15.18 12.51 11.55
C ALA A 82 13.92 12.94 10.79
N PHE A 83 13.97 12.99 9.45
CA PHE A 83 12.80 13.31 8.63
C PHE A 83 11.70 12.26 8.78
N LYS A 84 12.05 10.98 8.67
CA LYS A 84 11.12 9.85 8.87
C LYS A 84 10.47 9.87 10.24
N ASP A 85 11.26 10.06 11.31
CA ASP A 85 10.73 10.13 12.66
C ASP A 85 9.77 11.31 12.84
N ASN A 86 10.07 12.47 12.23
CA ASN A 86 9.21 13.64 12.27
C ASN A 86 7.89 13.42 11.50
N VAL A 87 7.95 12.84 10.29
CA VAL A 87 6.77 12.53 9.47
C VAL A 87 5.88 11.51 10.18
N ASN A 88 6.44 10.40 10.68
CA ASN A 88 5.67 9.38 11.37
C ASN A 88 5.06 9.90 12.67
N ARG A 89 5.74 10.80 13.38
CA ARG A 89 5.15 11.52 14.53
C ARG A 89 3.95 12.39 14.11
N LEU A 90 4.02 13.06 12.96
CA LEU A 90 2.90 13.83 12.44
C LEU A 90 1.72 12.95 12.04
N PHE A 91 1.95 11.82 11.37
CA PHE A 91 0.89 10.86 11.06
C PHE A 91 0.20 10.38 12.32
N SER A 92 0.97 9.88 13.29
CA SER A 92 0.45 9.38 14.57
C SER A 92 -0.33 10.44 15.35
N ARG A 93 0.22 11.66 15.49
CA ARG A 93 -0.42 12.76 16.23
C ARG A 93 -1.78 13.16 15.64
N ASN A 94 -1.96 13.01 14.33
CA ASN A 94 -3.19 13.37 13.64
C ASN A 94 -4.11 12.15 13.37
N GLY A 95 -3.79 10.98 13.92
CA GLY A 95 -4.57 9.76 13.69
C GLY A 95 -4.58 9.28 12.24
N LEU A 96 -3.57 9.67 11.45
CA LEU A 96 -3.44 9.28 10.06
C LEU A 96 -2.79 7.90 9.98
N ALA A 97 -3.46 6.96 9.33
CA ALA A 97 -3.00 5.59 9.16
C ALA A 97 -1.98 5.49 8.03
N TYR A 98 -0.85 6.18 8.14
CA TYR A 98 0.28 6.12 7.21
C TYR A 98 1.59 5.91 7.95
N GLU A 99 2.58 5.37 7.26
CA GLU A 99 3.93 5.16 7.74
C GLU A 99 4.94 5.40 6.62
N LEU A 100 5.93 6.26 6.86
CA LEU A 100 7.13 6.37 6.03
C LEU A 100 8.14 5.31 6.49
N GLN A 101 8.47 4.39 5.61
CA GLN A 101 9.38 3.28 5.85
C GLN A 101 10.85 3.70 5.71
N GLU A 102 11.78 2.83 6.15
CA GLU A 102 13.23 3.05 6.06
C GLU A 102 13.75 3.20 4.63
N ASN A 103 13.08 2.56 3.66
CA ASN A 103 13.40 2.70 2.24
C ASN A 103 12.92 4.03 1.65
N GLY A 104 12.14 4.83 2.40
CA GLY A 104 11.58 6.09 1.96
C GLY A 104 10.18 6.00 1.34
N GLN A 105 9.57 4.81 1.34
CA GLN A 105 8.21 4.61 0.82
C GLN A 105 7.17 4.95 1.87
N ALA A 106 6.17 5.74 1.51
CA ALA A 106 5.02 6.06 2.34
C ALA A 106 3.89 5.05 2.05
N ILE A 107 3.55 4.26 3.06
CA ILE A 107 2.51 3.24 2.97
C ILE A 107 1.30 3.62 3.81
N ARG A 108 0.13 3.12 3.44
CA ARG A 108 -1.05 3.14 4.31
C ARG A 108 -0.99 1.98 5.28
N LEU A 109 -1.28 2.24 6.54
CA LEU A 109 -1.48 1.21 7.55
C LEU A 109 -2.89 0.64 7.41
N ALA A 110 -2.98 -0.69 7.33
CA ALA A 110 -4.27 -1.38 7.43
C ALA A 110 -4.94 -1.05 8.79
N PRO A 111 -6.28 -1.03 8.87
CA PRO A 111 -6.99 -0.86 10.13
C PRO A 111 -6.48 -1.84 11.18
N VAL A 112 -6.32 -1.39 12.44
CA VAL A 112 -5.66 -2.17 13.51
C VAL A 112 -6.21 -3.59 13.64
N VAL A 113 -7.54 -3.75 13.57
CA VAL A 113 -8.22 -5.05 13.68
C VAL A 113 -7.85 -6.02 12.55
N LEU A 114 -7.43 -5.49 11.39
CA LEU A 114 -7.14 -6.26 10.17
C LEU A 114 -5.64 -6.36 9.88
N ARG A 115 -4.83 -5.57 10.58
CA ARG A 115 -3.43 -5.33 10.25
C ARG A 115 -2.59 -6.59 10.37
N GLU A 116 -2.75 -7.35 11.44
CA GLU A 116 -1.97 -8.57 11.65
C GLU A 116 -2.28 -9.60 10.57
N THR A 117 -3.55 -9.93 10.36
CA THR A 117 -4.00 -10.88 9.34
C THR A 117 -3.51 -10.55 7.93
N ILE A 118 -3.47 -9.27 7.55
CA ILE A 118 -3.03 -8.84 6.22
C ILE A 118 -1.49 -8.87 6.09
N ILE A 119 -0.76 -8.42 7.12
CA ILE A 119 0.70 -8.32 7.09
C ILE A 119 1.36 -9.69 7.27
N SER A 120 0.86 -10.53 8.18
CA SER A 120 1.47 -11.82 8.51
C SER A 120 1.11 -12.93 7.52
N ALA A 121 0.16 -12.70 6.60
CA ALA A 121 -0.21 -13.67 5.59
C ALA A 121 1.00 -14.00 4.70
N ALA A 122 1.42 -15.25 4.72
CA ALA A 122 2.39 -15.79 3.77
C ALA A 122 1.63 -16.53 2.68
N PHE A 123 1.80 -16.14 1.42
CA PHE A 123 1.18 -16.84 0.29
C PHE A 123 2.20 -17.83 -0.30
N ASP A 124 1.95 -19.10 -0.02
CA ASP A 124 2.73 -20.24 -0.52
C ASP A 124 1.72 -21.34 -0.83
N THR A 125 1.01 -21.15 -1.93
CA THR A 125 -0.14 -21.99 -2.31
C THR A 125 0.26 -23.15 -3.23
N GLY A 126 1.53 -23.21 -3.62
CA GLY A 126 2.03 -24.10 -4.68
C GLY A 126 1.69 -23.62 -6.10
N ASP A 127 0.91 -22.54 -6.24
CA ASP A 127 0.61 -21.87 -7.49
C ASP A 127 1.19 -20.44 -7.47
N GLY A 128 2.34 -20.27 -8.12
CA GLY A 128 3.06 -18.99 -8.08
C GLY A 128 2.31 -17.81 -8.70
N GLU A 129 1.35 -18.06 -9.60
CA GLU A 129 0.49 -16.99 -10.13
C GLU A 129 -0.57 -16.58 -9.10
N LEU A 130 -1.14 -17.53 -8.36
CA LEU A 130 -2.04 -17.23 -7.24
C LEU A 130 -1.32 -16.43 -6.16
N ASP A 131 -0.12 -16.85 -5.77
CA ASP A 131 0.68 -16.14 -4.77
C ASP A 131 0.97 -14.70 -5.21
N LYS A 132 1.37 -14.51 -6.47
CA LYS A 132 1.58 -13.18 -7.06
C LYS A 132 0.30 -12.34 -7.07
N MET A 133 -0.86 -12.94 -7.33
CA MET A 133 -2.14 -12.21 -7.29
C MET A 133 -2.46 -11.73 -5.87
N LEU A 134 -2.29 -12.58 -4.86
CA LEU A 134 -2.53 -12.24 -3.46
C LEU A 134 -1.56 -11.16 -2.96
N GLU A 135 -0.27 -11.26 -3.33
CA GLU A 135 0.73 -10.22 -3.04
C GLU A 135 0.38 -8.88 -3.70
N THR A 136 -0.02 -8.91 -4.98
CA THR A 136 -0.42 -7.70 -5.70
C THR A 136 -1.64 -7.05 -5.06
N ALA A 137 -2.64 -7.86 -4.68
CA ALA A 137 -3.83 -7.39 -3.99
C ALA A 137 -3.49 -6.73 -2.65
N ARG A 138 -2.62 -7.35 -1.84
CA ARG A 138 -2.13 -6.78 -0.58
C ARG A 138 -1.41 -5.46 -0.78
N ALA A 139 -0.45 -5.40 -1.72
CA ALA A 139 0.31 -4.18 -1.99
C ALA A 139 -0.60 -3.02 -2.41
N LYS A 140 -1.55 -3.29 -3.31
CA LYS A 140 -2.56 -2.30 -3.76
C LYS A 140 -3.47 -1.84 -2.62
N PHE A 141 -3.89 -2.75 -1.74
CA PHE A 141 -4.73 -2.43 -0.59
C PHE A 141 -4.03 -1.48 0.41
N LEU A 142 -2.72 -1.65 0.58
CA LEU A 142 -1.87 -0.81 1.43
C LEU A 142 -1.42 0.49 0.74
N SER A 143 -1.87 0.74 -0.49
CA SER A 143 -1.56 1.98 -1.20
C SER A 143 -2.27 3.20 -0.58
N PRO A 144 -1.60 4.35 -0.51
CA PRO A 144 -2.25 5.61 -0.18
C PRO A 144 -3.30 6.04 -1.22
N ASP A 145 -3.13 5.63 -2.49
CA ASP A 145 -4.01 5.94 -3.60
C ASP A 145 -5.37 5.18 -3.50
N PRO A 146 -6.51 5.89 -3.39
CA PRO A 146 -7.84 5.29 -3.38
C PRO A 146 -8.17 4.44 -4.60
N ASP A 147 -7.66 4.77 -5.79
CA ASP A 147 -7.95 4.03 -7.01
C ASP A 147 -7.15 2.72 -7.04
N MET A 148 -5.87 2.74 -6.63
CA MET A 148 -5.12 1.50 -6.38
C MET A 148 -5.82 0.61 -5.34
N ARG A 149 -6.37 1.19 -4.28
CA ARG A 149 -7.15 0.41 -3.29
C ARG A 149 -8.39 -0.23 -3.91
N ARG A 150 -9.07 0.43 -4.84
CA ARG A 150 -10.21 -0.17 -5.56
C ARG A 150 -9.75 -1.35 -6.43
N GLU A 151 -8.65 -1.18 -7.15
CA GLU A 151 -8.05 -2.26 -7.96
C GLU A 151 -7.57 -3.45 -7.12
N SER A 152 -7.31 -3.24 -5.82
CA SER A 152 -7.00 -4.35 -4.90
C SER A 152 -8.15 -5.36 -4.79
N LEU A 153 -9.40 -4.90 -4.88
CA LEU A 153 -10.58 -5.79 -4.88
C LEU A 153 -10.58 -6.65 -6.12
N GLU A 154 -10.47 -6.05 -7.31
CA GLU A 154 -10.42 -6.81 -8.57
C GLU A 154 -9.37 -7.91 -8.50
N LYS A 155 -8.17 -7.56 -8.03
CA LYS A 155 -7.07 -8.52 -7.95
C LYS A 155 -7.30 -9.62 -6.91
N LEU A 156 -7.92 -9.31 -5.78
CA LEU A 156 -8.27 -10.29 -4.76
C LEU A 156 -9.39 -11.23 -5.23
N TRP A 157 -10.37 -10.71 -5.97
CA TRP A 157 -11.43 -11.52 -6.56
C TRP A 157 -10.88 -12.43 -7.67
N ASP A 158 -9.96 -11.96 -8.50
CA ASP A 158 -9.25 -12.82 -9.47
C ASP A 158 -8.48 -13.94 -8.77
N ALA A 159 -7.81 -13.64 -7.65
CA ALA A 159 -7.14 -14.65 -6.83
C ALA A 159 -8.12 -15.69 -6.30
N TRP A 160 -9.28 -15.26 -5.79
CA TRP A 160 -10.36 -16.16 -5.35
C TRP A 160 -10.87 -17.06 -6.50
N GLU A 161 -11.03 -16.49 -7.69
CA GLU A 161 -11.46 -17.23 -8.87
C GLU A 161 -10.44 -18.29 -9.30
N ARG A 162 -9.14 -17.97 -9.21
CA ARG A 162 -8.04 -18.90 -9.48
C ARG A 162 -7.96 -19.99 -8.41
N LEU A 163 -8.10 -19.64 -7.13
CA LEU A 163 -8.06 -20.58 -6.01
C LEU A 163 -9.12 -21.68 -6.16
N LYS A 164 -10.32 -21.35 -6.65
CA LYS A 164 -11.37 -22.32 -6.98
C LYS A 164 -11.01 -23.31 -8.09
N THR A 165 -9.88 -23.15 -8.77
CA THR A 165 -9.43 -23.99 -9.89
C THR A 165 -8.07 -24.63 -9.67
N ILE A 166 -7.50 -24.50 -8.46
CA ILE A 166 -6.12 -24.95 -8.18
C ILE A 166 -5.96 -26.48 -8.25
N LYS A 167 -7.03 -27.24 -7.97
CA LYS A 167 -7.05 -28.71 -8.13
C LYS A 167 -7.36 -29.06 -9.60
N PRO A 168 -6.44 -29.71 -10.34
CA PRO A 168 -6.66 -30.06 -11.74
C PRO A 168 -7.83 -31.05 -11.92
N GLY A 169 -8.68 -30.81 -12.93
CA GLY A 169 -9.58 -31.84 -13.48
C GLY A 169 -11.01 -31.90 -12.92
N ALA A 170 -11.45 -30.98 -12.08
CA ALA A 170 -12.83 -30.89 -11.62
C ALA A 170 -13.57 -29.70 -12.26
N ASP A 171 -14.88 -29.83 -12.47
CA ASP A 171 -15.73 -28.70 -12.83
C ASP A 171 -15.52 -27.56 -11.82
N LYS A 172 -15.53 -26.28 -12.25
CA LYS A 172 -15.25 -25.13 -11.35
C LYS A 172 -16.12 -25.14 -10.07
N LYS A 173 -17.36 -25.63 -10.17
CA LYS A 173 -18.27 -25.79 -9.02
C LYS A 173 -17.86 -26.95 -8.11
N GLU A 174 -17.44 -28.06 -8.70
CA GLU A 174 -16.99 -29.25 -8.00
C GLU A 174 -15.65 -29.01 -7.29
N SER A 175 -14.69 -28.35 -7.95
CA SER A 175 -13.40 -27.96 -7.35
C SER A 175 -13.59 -27.01 -6.16
N ALA A 176 -14.51 -26.04 -6.29
CA ALA A 176 -14.88 -25.17 -5.17
C ALA A 176 -15.54 -25.95 -4.02
N GLY A 177 -16.37 -26.95 -4.30
CA GLY A 177 -16.95 -27.84 -3.29
C GLY A 177 -15.86 -28.61 -2.53
N LEU A 178 -14.96 -29.28 -3.26
CA LEU A 178 -13.85 -30.04 -2.71
C LEU A 178 -12.86 -29.18 -1.91
N LEU A 179 -12.71 -27.91 -2.27
CA LEU A 179 -11.94 -26.94 -1.51
C LEU A 179 -12.60 -26.66 -0.15
N LEU A 180 -13.90 -26.42 -0.14
CA LEU A 180 -14.62 -26.16 1.11
C LEU A 180 -14.73 -27.42 1.98
N ASP A 181 -14.87 -28.60 1.37
CA ASP A 181 -14.86 -29.89 2.08
C ASP A 181 -13.53 -30.10 2.80
N SER A 182 -12.40 -29.68 2.22
CA SER A 182 -11.11 -29.69 2.91
C SER A 182 -10.97 -28.68 4.04
N VAL A 183 -11.86 -27.68 4.14
CA VAL A 183 -11.78 -26.61 5.15
C VAL A 183 -12.62 -26.94 6.39
N ALA A 184 -13.66 -27.76 6.25
CA ALA A 184 -14.60 -28.04 7.34
C ALA A 184 -15.19 -29.45 7.26
N ASP A 185 -14.92 -30.27 8.28
CA ASP A 185 -15.57 -31.58 8.47
C ASP A 185 -16.98 -31.45 9.08
N GLU A 186 -17.22 -30.38 9.84
CA GLU A 186 -18.49 -30.14 10.52
C GLU A 186 -19.55 -29.63 9.51
N PRO A 187 -20.68 -30.35 9.33
CA PRO A 187 -21.59 -30.10 8.22
C PRO A 187 -22.25 -28.72 8.23
N GLU A 188 -22.63 -28.22 9.40
CA GLU A 188 -23.28 -26.93 9.57
C GLU A 188 -22.34 -25.77 9.21
N PHE A 189 -21.09 -25.83 9.68
CA PHE A 189 -20.05 -24.87 9.34
C PHE A 189 -19.67 -24.96 7.86
N ARG A 190 -19.54 -26.17 7.31
CA ARG A 190 -19.33 -26.38 5.87
C ARG A 190 -20.44 -25.79 5.00
N GLY A 191 -21.70 -25.93 5.44
CA GLY A 191 -22.85 -25.31 4.79
C GLY A 191 -22.80 -23.78 4.83
N MET A 192 -22.41 -23.21 5.97
CA MET A 192 -22.20 -21.76 6.12
C MET A 192 -21.11 -21.24 5.17
N LEU A 193 -19.97 -21.93 5.07
CA LEU A 193 -18.89 -21.56 4.14
C LEU A 193 -19.34 -21.57 2.67
N GLU A 194 -20.27 -22.47 2.31
CA GLU A 194 -20.83 -22.49 0.95
C GLU A 194 -21.70 -21.28 0.66
N ILE A 195 -22.53 -20.88 1.63
CA ILE A 195 -23.35 -19.67 1.54
C ILE A 195 -22.43 -18.45 1.38
N GLU A 196 -21.35 -18.38 2.17
CA GLU A 196 -20.38 -17.29 2.10
C GLU A 196 -19.66 -17.24 0.74
N ALA A 197 -19.17 -18.38 0.24
CA ALA A 197 -18.53 -18.48 -1.07
C ALA A 197 -19.44 -18.03 -2.24
N LYS A 198 -20.74 -18.39 -2.16
CA LYS A 198 -21.76 -17.95 -3.12
C LYS A 198 -21.98 -16.45 -3.02
N ALA A 199 -22.19 -15.92 -1.82
CA ALA A 199 -22.36 -14.49 -1.59
C ALA A 199 -21.16 -13.67 -2.09
N LEU A 200 -19.92 -14.11 -1.83
CA LEU A 200 -18.71 -13.46 -2.30
C LEU A 200 -18.60 -13.46 -3.84
N THR A 201 -19.04 -14.54 -4.49
CA THR A 201 -19.10 -14.62 -5.96
C THR A 201 -20.16 -13.67 -6.52
N GLU A 202 -21.34 -13.61 -5.90
CA GLU A 202 -22.41 -12.69 -6.31
C GLU A 202 -22.03 -11.22 -6.14
N ILE A 203 -21.37 -10.87 -5.04
CA ILE A 203 -20.85 -9.53 -4.77
C ILE A 203 -19.86 -9.12 -5.87
N GLY A 204 -18.91 -10.00 -6.22
CA GLY A 204 -17.91 -9.72 -7.25
C GLY A 204 -18.51 -9.46 -8.64
N ASN A 205 -19.65 -10.07 -8.95
CA ASN A 205 -20.35 -9.89 -10.22
C ASN A 205 -21.28 -8.65 -10.23
N LYS A 206 -21.84 -8.28 -9.06
CA LYS A 206 -22.86 -7.23 -8.95
C LYS A 206 -22.27 -5.83 -8.82
N PHE A 207 -21.19 -5.70 -8.07
CA PHE A 207 -20.48 -4.43 -7.94
C PHE A 207 -19.44 -4.29 -9.03
N GLN A 208 -19.03 -3.06 -9.32
CA GLN A 208 -17.96 -2.77 -10.29
C GLN A 208 -16.59 -3.12 -9.70
N ILE A 209 -16.42 -4.38 -9.34
CA ILE A 209 -15.23 -5.02 -8.77
C ILE A 209 -14.55 -5.87 -9.84
N ARG A 210 -15.34 -6.60 -10.65
CA ARG A 210 -14.86 -7.42 -11.75
C ARG A 210 -15.63 -7.08 -13.03
N HIS A 211 -14.90 -6.86 -14.13
CA HIS A 211 -15.43 -6.47 -15.46
C HIS A 211 -16.37 -5.26 -15.40
N SER A 212 -15.90 -4.08 -15.80
CA SER A 212 -16.72 -2.87 -15.78
C SER A 212 -17.86 -2.93 -16.80
N GLU A 213 -19.02 -3.40 -16.37
CA GLU A 213 -20.27 -3.24 -17.11
C GLU A 213 -20.98 -1.96 -16.66
N THR A 214 -21.63 -1.26 -17.58
CA THR A 214 -22.36 0.00 -17.30
C THR A 214 -23.53 -0.16 -16.33
N SER A 215 -23.95 -1.40 -16.07
CA SER A 215 -25.05 -1.79 -15.17
C SER A 215 -24.62 -1.96 -13.70
N GLN A 216 -23.32 -2.03 -13.41
CA GLN A 216 -22.80 -2.35 -12.08
C GLN A 216 -22.71 -1.12 -11.17
N VAL A 217 -22.86 -1.34 -9.86
CA VAL A 217 -22.77 -0.28 -8.85
C VAL A 217 -21.32 0.02 -8.51
N ARG A 218 -20.91 1.29 -8.67
CA ARG A 218 -19.58 1.77 -8.29
C ARG A 218 -19.46 1.94 -6.77
N LEU A 219 -18.36 1.46 -6.20
CA LEU A 219 -18.06 1.62 -4.76
C LEU A 219 -17.26 2.90 -4.52
N ASP A 220 -17.90 4.01 -4.15
CA ASP A 220 -17.19 5.30 -4.02
C ASP A 220 -16.56 5.53 -2.65
N LEU A 221 -17.08 4.88 -1.60
CA LEU A 221 -16.55 5.02 -0.24
C LEU A 221 -15.39 4.05 0.01
N THR A 222 -14.24 4.58 0.45
CA THR A 222 -13.07 3.77 0.83
C THR A 222 -13.40 2.76 1.93
N SER A 223 -14.29 3.10 2.87
CA SER A 223 -14.71 2.17 3.93
C SER A 223 -15.44 0.94 3.38
N HIS A 224 -16.18 1.06 2.28
CA HIS A 224 -16.83 -0.08 1.64
C HIS A 224 -15.82 -0.98 0.94
N VAL A 225 -14.79 -0.37 0.32
CA VAL A 225 -13.66 -1.09 -0.26
C VAL A 225 -12.93 -1.88 0.83
N ASP A 226 -12.59 -1.23 1.94
CA ASP A 226 -11.92 -1.87 3.08
C ASP A 226 -12.73 -3.04 3.65
N TYR A 227 -14.04 -2.87 3.81
CA TYR A 227 -14.94 -3.93 4.28
C TYR A 227 -14.95 -5.14 3.33
N LEU A 228 -15.12 -4.91 2.03
CA LEU A 228 -15.22 -5.97 1.04
C LEU A 228 -13.89 -6.69 0.83
N PHE A 229 -12.78 -5.95 0.81
CA PHE A 229 -11.44 -6.53 0.78
C PHE A 229 -11.25 -7.46 1.97
N HIS A 230 -11.54 -6.97 3.19
CA HIS A 230 -11.39 -7.77 4.39
C HIS A 230 -12.24 -9.03 4.37
N ARG A 231 -13.51 -8.91 4.00
CA ARG A 231 -14.44 -10.04 3.98
C ARG A 231 -13.94 -11.18 3.10
N LEU A 232 -13.52 -10.87 1.87
CA LEU A 232 -12.97 -11.87 0.96
C LEU A 232 -11.59 -12.36 1.42
N PHE A 233 -10.73 -11.47 1.90
CA PHE A 233 -9.38 -11.81 2.33
C PHE A 233 -9.38 -12.78 3.52
N ALA A 234 -10.25 -12.54 4.51
CA ALA A 234 -10.42 -13.43 5.65
C ALA A 234 -10.91 -14.83 5.20
N PHE A 235 -11.82 -14.88 4.23
CA PHE A 235 -12.30 -16.14 3.66
C PHE A 235 -11.19 -16.90 2.92
N VAL A 236 -10.42 -16.21 2.06
CA VAL A 236 -9.27 -16.80 1.36
C VAL A 236 -8.21 -17.30 2.35
N ASN A 237 -7.87 -16.51 3.37
CA ASN A 237 -6.89 -16.93 4.38
C ASN A 237 -7.33 -18.19 5.13
N LEU A 238 -8.60 -18.27 5.55
CA LEU A 238 -9.13 -19.48 6.19
C LEU A 238 -8.93 -20.72 5.29
N VAL A 239 -9.27 -20.59 4.01
CA VAL A 239 -9.13 -21.67 3.04
C VAL A 239 -7.67 -22.10 2.86
N LEU A 240 -6.75 -21.13 2.79
CA LEU A 240 -5.32 -21.39 2.62
C LEU A 240 -4.66 -21.98 3.87
N ASP A 241 -5.02 -21.50 5.06
CA ASP A 241 -4.43 -21.95 6.32
C ASP A 241 -4.71 -23.44 6.57
N ILE A 242 -5.95 -23.89 6.33
CA ILE A 242 -6.31 -25.30 6.52
C ILE A 242 -5.66 -26.19 5.44
N SER A 243 -5.57 -25.70 4.20
CA SER A 243 -4.85 -26.40 3.13
C SER A 243 -3.37 -26.65 3.49
N LYS A 244 -2.72 -25.69 4.16
CA LYS A 244 -1.32 -25.84 4.63
C LYS A 244 -1.17 -26.79 5.80
N GLN A 245 -2.15 -26.87 6.70
CA GLN A 245 -2.13 -27.82 7.81
C GLN A 245 -2.21 -29.26 7.28
N GLN A 246 -3.09 -29.52 6.31
CA GLN A 246 -3.24 -30.83 5.68
C GLN A 246 -2.01 -31.28 4.87
N ALA A 247 -1.23 -30.35 4.31
CA ALA A 247 0.00 -30.68 3.58
C ALA A 247 1.20 -31.01 4.50
N ARG A 248 1.09 -30.77 5.81
CA ARG A 248 2.14 -31.02 6.80
C ARG A 248 1.93 -32.32 7.59
N GLU A 249 0.76 -32.94 7.47
CA GLU A 249 0.39 -34.24 8.05
C GLU A 249 0.68 -35.38 7.06
#